data_AF-A0A8A7KEM6-F1
#
_entry.id   AF-A0A8A7KEM6-F1
#
_cell.length_a   1.000
_cell.length_b   1.000
_cell.length_c   1.000
_cell.angle_alpha   90.00
_cell.angle_beta   90.00
_cell.angle_gamma   90.00
#
_symmetry.space_group_name_H-M   'P 1'
#
loop_
_entity.id
_entity.type
_entity.pdbx_description
1 polymer ?
#
loop_
_entity_poly.entity_id
_entity_poly.type
_entity_poly.pdbx_seq_one_letter_code
_entity_poly.pdbx_strand_id
1 'polypeptide(L)'
;MDFGKKLKKARNELGMTQKQLAKKIGIKRTTVAGYESEGKMPPYNTLIKIAQTLNCSLDYLLGYKEKNNSDKSEHLNPEIIYLAQKISKRKDLKLLLKETEDLNPDSVKRIIKIIGLIKEEKHLG
;
A
#
# COMPACT_ATOMS: atom_id res chain seq x y z
N MET A 1 13.60 14.69 3.68
CA MET A 1 14.71 13.72 3.79
C MET A 1 15.17 13.46 2.37
N ASP A 2 16.44 13.76 2.07
CA ASP A 2 16.99 13.75 0.71
C ASP A 2 17.15 12.31 0.15
N PHE A 3 16.91 12.12 -1.15
CA PHE A 3 16.94 10.82 -1.84
C PHE A 3 18.27 10.10 -1.61
N GLY A 4 19.40 10.80 -1.75
CA GLY A 4 20.73 10.22 -1.59
C GLY A 4 20.97 9.61 -0.21
N LYS A 5 20.45 10.25 0.84
CA LYS A 5 20.52 9.73 2.21
C LYS A 5 19.71 8.45 2.38
N LYS A 6 18.51 8.38 1.79
CA LYS A 6 17.66 7.19 1.85
C LYS A 6 18.22 6.02 1.04
N LEU A 7 18.77 6.30 -0.14
CA LEU A 7 19.48 5.33 -0.95
C LEU A 7 20.66 4.71 -0.18
N LYS A 8 21.53 5.56 0.40
CA LYS A 8 22.67 5.11 1.21
C LYS A 8 22.22 4.27 2.39
N LYS A 9 21.14 4.67 3.07
CA LYS A 9 20.56 3.94 4.20
C LYS A 9 20.08 2.54 3.78
N ALA A 10 19.19 2.44 2.78
CA ALA A 10 18.68 1.14 2.32
C ALA A 10 19.80 0.21 1.82
N ARG A 11 20.80 0.76 1.12
CA ARG A 11 21.97 -0.02 0.70
C ARG A 11 22.74 -0.58 1.89
N ASN A 12 22.96 0.22 2.93
CA ASN A 12 23.68 -0.20 4.13
C ASN A 12 22.89 -1.22 4.96
N GLU A 13 21.57 -1.11 5.03
CA GLU A 13 20.69 -2.08 5.72
C GLU A 13 20.80 -3.49 5.11
N LEU A 14 21.10 -3.58 3.82
CA LEU A 14 21.39 -4.83 3.13
C LEU A 14 22.88 -5.24 3.15
N GLY A 15 23.73 -4.52 3.90
CA GLY A 15 25.17 -4.80 3.97
C GLY A 15 25.91 -4.62 2.64
N MET A 16 25.31 -3.92 1.66
CA MET A 16 25.88 -3.78 0.33
C MET A 16 26.85 -2.60 0.26
N THR A 17 27.97 -2.76 -0.45
CA THR A 17 28.84 -1.65 -0.87
C THR A 17 28.27 -0.91 -2.09
N GLN A 18 28.69 0.34 -2.31
CA GLN A 18 28.33 1.07 -3.54
C GLN A 18 28.72 0.32 -4.82
N LYS A 19 29.86 -0.40 -4.80
CA LYS A 19 30.32 -1.23 -5.92
C LYS A 19 29.39 -2.41 -6.20
N GLN A 20 28.89 -3.07 -5.14
CA GLN A 20 27.94 -4.17 -5.29
C GLN A 20 26.60 -3.70 -5.83
N LEU A 21 26.07 -2.58 -5.33
CA LEU A 21 24.83 -2.00 -5.86
C LEU A 21 25.00 -1.63 -7.34
N ALA A 22 26.10 -0.93 -7.67
CA ALA A 22 26.41 -0.54 -9.05
C ALA A 22 26.48 -1.73 -10.00
N LYS A 23 27.12 -2.84 -9.57
CA LYS A 23 27.18 -4.09 -10.34
C LYS A 23 25.80 -4.70 -10.56
N LYS A 24 24.92 -4.70 -9.55
CA LYS A 24 23.56 -5.28 -9.68
C LYS A 24 22.67 -4.50 -10.65
N ILE A 25 22.75 -3.17 -10.65
CA ILE A 25 21.90 -2.32 -11.50
C ILE A 25 22.55 -1.95 -12.85
N GLY A 26 23.80 -2.37 -13.08
CA GLY A 26 24.51 -2.20 -14.35
C GLY A 26 25.05 -0.78 -14.60
N ILE A 27 25.56 -0.11 -13.56
CA ILE A 27 26.13 1.25 -13.67
C ILE A 27 27.52 1.36 -13.02
N LYS A 28 28.19 2.51 -13.16
CA LYS A 28 29.49 2.76 -12.53
C LYS A 28 29.33 3.04 -11.03
N ARG A 29 30.30 2.62 -10.20
CA ARG A 29 30.33 2.91 -8.75
C ARG A 29 30.30 4.41 -8.46
N THR A 30 30.96 5.22 -9.28
CA THR A 30 30.96 6.69 -9.16
C THR A 30 29.57 7.29 -9.37
N THR A 31 28.75 6.67 -10.23
CA THR A 31 27.35 7.08 -10.42
C THR A 31 26.53 6.86 -9.15
N VAL A 32 26.68 5.71 -8.48
CA VAL A 32 26.04 5.46 -7.18
C VAL A 32 26.52 6.45 -6.12
N ALA A 33 27.83 6.75 -6.09
CA ALA A 33 28.35 7.75 -5.17
C ALA A 33 27.71 9.13 -5.40
N GLY A 34 27.62 9.57 -6.66
CA GLY A 34 26.95 10.82 -7.02
C GLY A 34 25.49 10.88 -6.57
N TYR A 35 24.75 9.77 -6.67
CA TYR A 35 23.39 9.67 -6.14
C TYR A 35 23.33 9.82 -4.61
N GLU A 36 24.31 9.27 -3.89
CA GLU A 36 24.31 9.27 -2.42
C GLU A 36 24.84 10.56 -1.79
N SER A 37 25.72 11.31 -2.47
CA SER A 37 26.42 12.46 -1.89
C SER A 37 26.35 13.77 -2.67
N GLU A 38 26.01 13.75 -3.96
CA GLU A 38 26.08 14.96 -4.83
C GLU A 38 24.69 15.47 -5.24
N GLY A 39 23.61 14.96 -4.62
CA GLY A 39 22.23 15.38 -4.95
C GLY A 39 21.78 14.99 -6.36
N LYS A 40 22.51 14.11 -7.06
CA LYS A 40 22.13 13.65 -8.39
C LYS A 40 20.94 12.69 -8.31
N MET A 41 19.98 12.86 -9.21
CA MET A 41 18.85 11.93 -9.34
C MET A 41 19.12 10.90 -10.44
N PRO A 42 18.81 9.61 -10.21
CA PRO A 42 18.84 8.60 -11.26
C PRO A 42 17.72 8.82 -12.28
N PRO A 43 17.92 8.42 -13.55
CA PRO A 43 16.82 8.34 -14.50
C PRO A 43 15.81 7.28 -14.05
N TYR A 44 14.56 7.41 -14.51
CA TYR A 44 13.43 6.57 -14.12
C TYR A 44 13.73 5.06 -14.13
N ASN A 45 14.31 4.55 -15.21
CA ASN A 45 14.65 3.12 -15.34
C ASN A 45 15.68 2.67 -14.29
N THR A 46 16.66 3.52 -13.97
CA THR A 46 17.66 3.22 -12.93
C THR A 46 17.04 3.30 -11.54
N LEU A 47 16.13 4.24 -11.33
CA LEU A 47 15.41 4.40 -10.07
C LEU A 47 14.58 3.14 -9.73
N ILE A 48 13.86 2.57 -10.71
CA ILE A 48 13.13 1.30 -10.55
C ILE A 48 14.08 0.16 -10.20
N LYS A 49 15.20 0.02 -10.93
CA LYS A 49 16.19 -1.03 -10.67
C LYS A 49 16.78 -0.93 -9.27
N ILE A 50 17.03 0.30 -8.79
CA ILE A 50 17.49 0.56 -7.43
C ILE A 50 16.45 0.06 -6.42
N ALA A 51 15.18 0.46 -6.58
CA ALA A 51 14.09 0.07 -5.68
C ALA A 51 13.93 -1.45 -5.59
N GLN A 52 13.91 -2.14 -6.74
CA GLN A 52 13.85 -3.60 -6.82
C GLN A 52 15.07 -4.27 -6.18
N THR A 53 16.28 -3.76 -6.46
CA THR A 53 17.53 -4.33 -5.93
C THR A 53 17.64 -4.19 -4.42
N LEU A 54 17.11 -3.09 -3.88
CA LEU A 54 17.13 -2.78 -2.45
C LEU A 54 15.86 -3.25 -1.72
N ASN A 55 14.94 -3.91 -2.42
CA ASN A 55 13.66 -4.38 -1.90
C ASN A 55 12.88 -3.30 -1.12
N CYS A 56 12.78 -2.09 -1.70
CA CYS A 56 12.07 -0.97 -1.10
C CYS A 56 11.19 -0.25 -2.13
N SER A 57 10.21 0.52 -1.65
CA SER A 57 9.32 1.28 -2.53
C SER A 57 9.99 2.55 -3.07
N LEU A 58 9.48 3.03 -4.22
CA LEU A 58 9.86 4.34 -4.76
C LEU A 58 9.48 5.48 -3.81
N ASP A 59 8.32 5.39 -3.16
CA ASP A 59 7.85 6.32 -2.14
C ASP A 59 8.85 6.47 -1.00
N TYR A 60 9.37 5.33 -0.51
CA TYR A 60 10.45 5.34 0.46
C TYR A 60 11.63 6.11 -0.11
N LEU A 61 12.21 5.71 -1.25
CA LEU A 61 13.41 6.35 -1.79
C LEU A 61 13.25 7.86 -2.04
N LEU A 62 12.10 8.26 -2.58
CA LEU A 62 11.81 9.64 -2.99
C LEU A 62 11.40 10.55 -1.82
N GLY A 63 11.23 10.01 -0.61
CA GLY A 63 10.87 10.86 0.51
C GLY A 63 9.39 11.18 0.60
N TYR A 64 8.53 10.51 -0.18
CA TYR A 64 7.09 10.50 0.06
C TYR A 64 6.86 9.79 1.40
N LYS A 65 6.76 10.59 2.46
CA LYS A 65 6.09 10.14 3.67
C LYS A 65 4.63 10.00 3.28
N GLU A 66 4.07 8.81 3.42
CA GLU A 66 2.64 8.72 3.69
C GLU A 66 2.36 9.74 4.80
N LYS A 67 1.50 10.72 4.52
CA LYS A 67 0.93 11.53 5.59
C LYS A 67 0.39 10.53 6.60
N ASN A 68 0.98 10.51 7.80
CA ASN A 68 0.62 9.66 8.93
C ASN A 68 -0.79 9.04 8.79
N ASN A 69 -0.86 7.84 8.25
CA ASN A 69 -1.92 6.91 8.57
C ASN A 69 -1.21 5.75 9.22
N SER A 70 -1.40 5.65 10.52
CA SER A 70 -1.02 4.55 11.36
C SER A 70 -1.79 3.29 10.97
N ASP A 71 -1.54 2.75 9.78
CA ASP A 71 -2.11 1.47 9.37
C ASP A 71 -0.97 0.54 9.00
N LYS A 72 -0.79 -0.47 9.85
CA LYS A 72 -0.15 -1.72 9.47
C LYS A 72 -0.71 -2.09 8.10
N SER A 73 0.14 -2.27 7.10
CA SER A 73 -0.28 -2.79 5.80
C SER A 73 -0.61 -4.28 5.91
N GLU A 74 -1.65 -4.61 6.68
CA GLU A 74 -2.50 -5.73 6.37
C GLU A 74 -3.05 -5.45 4.98
N HIS A 75 -2.71 -6.30 4.02
CA HIS A 75 -3.32 -6.24 2.71
C HIS A 75 -4.82 -6.45 2.92
N LEU A 76 -5.60 -5.36 2.83
CA LEU A 76 -7.05 -5.44 2.88
C LEU A 76 -7.51 -6.42 1.80
N ASN A 77 -8.34 -7.40 2.19
CA ASN A 77 -8.89 -8.38 1.27
C ASN A 77 -9.53 -7.66 0.06
N PRO A 78 -9.15 -7.97 -1.19
CA PRO A 78 -9.71 -7.35 -2.39
C PRO A 78 -11.25 -7.35 -2.43
N GLU A 79 -11.89 -8.37 -1.87
CA GLU A 79 -13.34 -8.46 -1.72
C GLU A 79 -13.89 -7.34 -0.82
N ILE A 80 -13.25 -7.07 0.32
CA ILE A 80 -13.65 -6.02 1.25
C ILE A 80 -13.50 -4.64 0.59
N ILE A 81 -12.42 -4.43 -0.18
CA ILE A 81 -12.22 -3.19 -0.95
C ILE A 81 -13.36 -3.00 -1.96
N TYR A 82 -13.69 -4.05 -2.70
CA TYR A 82 -14.76 -4.02 -3.69
C TYR A 82 -16.13 -3.74 -3.05
N LEU A 83 -16.44 -4.37 -1.91
CA LEU A 83 -17.68 -4.13 -1.17
C LEU A 83 -17.74 -2.69 -0.63
N ALA A 84 -16.65 -2.19 -0.03
CA ALA A 84 -16.57 -0.82 0.47
C ALA A 84 -16.79 0.21 -0.66
N GLN A 85 -16.25 -0.04 -1.86
CA GLN A 85 -16.51 0.81 -3.03
C GLN A 85 -17.98 0.80 -3.48
N LYS A 86 -18.66 -0.34 -3.41
CA LYS A 86 -20.09 -0.43 -3.74
C LYS A 86 -20.96 0.27 -2.69
N ILE A 87 -20.69 0.01 -1.41
CA ILE A 87 -21.40 0.61 -0.28
C ILE A 87 -21.20 2.13 -0.27
N SER A 88 -19.99 2.61 -0.56
CA SER A 88 -19.68 4.06 -0.53
C SER A 88 -20.51 4.88 -1.53
N LYS A 89 -21.08 4.25 -2.55
CA LYS A 89 -21.96 4.89 -3.54
C LYS A 89 -23.45 4.84 -3.16
N ARG A 90 -23.82 4.12 -2.11
CA ARG A 90 -25.21 3.83 -1.72
C ARG A 90 -25.53 4.37 -0.32
N LYS A 91 -26.26 5.49 -0.25
CA LYS A 91 -26.60 6.18 1.02
C LYS A 91 -27.40 5.28 1.97
N ASP A 92 -28.31 4.48 1.43
CA ASP A 92 -29.11 3.50 2.16
C ASP A 92 -28.25 2.42 2.83
N LEU A 93 -27.27 1.86 2.11
CA LEU A 93 -26.36 0.86 2.67
C LEU A 93 -25.40 1.45 3.71
N LYS A 94 -24.95 2.71 3.53
CA LYS A 94 -24.16 3.40 4.55
C LYS A 94 -24.94 3.58 5.85
N LEU A 95 -26.21 3.99 5.75
CA LEU A 95 -27.06 4.16 6.92
C LEU A 95 -27.27 2.82 7.63
N LEU A 96 -27.59 1.76 6.87
CA LEU A 96 -27.72 0.41 7.44
C LEU A 96 -26.48 0.01 8.24
N LEU A 97 -25.28 0.17 7.67
CA LEU A 97 -24.04 -0.18 8.38
C LEU A 97 -23.84 0.61 9.67
N LYS A 98 -24.12 1.93 9.63
CA LYS A 98 -24.03 2.79 10.81
C LYS A 98 -24.97 2.33 11.93
N GLU A 99 -26.23 2.00 11.59
CA GLU A 99 -27.19 1.51 12.59
C GLU A 99 -26.83 0.12 13.13
N THR A 100 -25.99 -0.63 12.42
CA THR A 100 -25.55 -1.98 12.82
C THR A 100 -24.18 -2.01 13.52
N GLU A 101 -23.48 -0.89 13.61
CA GLU A 101 -22.08 -0.81 14.07
C GLU A 101 -21.89 -1.33 15.49
N ASP A 102 -22.84 -1.03 16.38
CA ASP A 102 -22.78 -1.39 17.80
C ASP A 102 -23.51 -2.71 18.14
N LEU A 103 -23.99 -3.45 17.12
CA LEU A 103 -24.76 -4.67 17.35
C LEU A 103 -23.86 -5.86 17.69
N ASN A 104 -24.33 -6.68 18.63
CA ASN A 104 -23.68 -7.95 18.92
C ASN A 104 -23.84 -8.97 17.76
N PRO A 105 -22.98 -10.01 17.68
CA PRO A 105 -23.00 -10.96 16.58
C PRO A 105 -24.33 -11.68 16.36
N ASP A 106 -25.12 -11.94 17.40
CA ASP A 106 -26.39 -12.64 17.27
C ASP A 106 -27.49 -11.73 16.71
N SER A 107 -27.49 -10.45 17.07
CA SER A 107 -28.32 -9.44 16.43
C SER A 107 -28.00 -9.30 14.95
N VAL A 108 -26.70 -9.29 14.59
CA VAL A 108 -26.26 -9.27 13.18
C VAL A 108 -26.76 -10.50 12.42
N LYS A 109 -26.65 -11.70 12.99
CA LYS A 109 -27.20 -12.94 12.36
C LYS A 109 -28.70 -12.86 12.11
N ARG A 110 -29.48 -12.27 13.04
CA ARG A 110 -30.93 -12.08 12.86
C ARG A 110 -31.22 -11.16 11.68
N ILE A 111 -30.48 -10.07 11.54
CA ILE A 111 -30.61 -9.15 10.40
C ILE A 111 -30.29 -9.87 9.08
N ILE A 112 -29.22 -10.66 9.03
CA ILE A 112 -28.87 -11.47 7.85
C ILE A 112 -30.01 -12.43 7.48
N LYS A 113 -30.65 -13.06 8.46
CA LYS A 113 -31.81 -13.94 8.23
C LYS A 113 -32.99 -13.17 7.61
N ILE A 114 -33.33 -11.99 8.13
CA ILE A 114 -34.40 -11.15 7.59
C ILE A 114 -34.10 -10.75 6.13
N ILE A 115 -32.86 -10.36 5.83
CA ILE A 115 -32.43 -10.06 4.45
C ILE A 115 -32.59 -11.28 3.54
N GLY A 116 -32.31 -12.49 4.05
CA GLY A 116 -32.55 -13.75 3.34
C GLY A 116 -34.01 -13.91 2.93
N LEU A 117 -34.93 -13.73 3.88
CA LEU A 117 -36.38 -13.82 3.63
C LEU A 117 -36.85 -12.84 2.54
N ILE A 118 -36.37 -11.58 2.59
CA ILE A 118 -36.71 -10.56 1.58
C ILE A 118 -36.21 -10.95 0.18
N LYS A 119 -35.06 -11.62 0.09
CA LYS A 119 -34.53 -12.09 -1.20
C LYS A 119 -35.37 -13.23 -1.76
N GLU A 120 -35.80 -14.16 -0.91
CA GLU A 120 -36.64 -15.30 -1.31
C GLU A 120 -38.01 -14.83 -1.83
N GLU A 121 -38.64 -13.86 -1.18
CA GLU A 121 -39.92 -13.28 -1.62
C GLU A 121 -39.83 -12.62 -3.01
N LYS A 122 -38.69 -12.02 -3.36
CA LYS A 122 -38.46 -11.42 -4.68
C LYS A 122 -38.28 -12.41 -5.82
N HIS A 123 -38.09 -13.70 -5.52
CA HIS A 123 -37.96 -14.75 -6.54
C HIS A 123 -39.27 -15.51 -6.80
N LEU A 124 -40.33 -15.20 -6.06
CA LEU A 124 -41.64 -15.86 -6.11
C LEU A 124 -42.73 -15.04 -6.85
N GLY A 125 -42.40 -13.84 -7.35
CA GLY A 125 -43.30 -12.99 -8.14
C GLY A 125 -42.61 -12.48 -9.40
#